data_AF-A0A1L9VNH5-F1
#
_entry.id   AF-A0A1L9VNH5-F1
#
_cell.length_a   1.000
_cell.length_b   1.000
_cell.length_c   1.000
_cell.angle_alpha   90.00
_cell.angle_beta   90.00
_cell.angle_gamma   90.00
#
_symmetry.space_group_name_H-M   'P 1'
#
loop_
_entity.id
_entity.type
_entity.pdbx_description
1 polymer ?
#
loop_
_entity_poly.entity_id
_entity_poly.type
_entity_poly.pdbx_seq_one_letter_code
_entity_poly.pdbx_strand_id
1 'polypeptide(L)'
;MRLYITCVIIAILAAVVTTSPTPHALDEVDVLANDALANLIAYERSHGDSNKICTLQNATFRREWGSLSLMERKKYTDAMLCLMSEPPKLASKDAPGIRNRFDDFVSVHIRQTPTIHATGNFLTWHCYYTWIFEQALSKLKISANYLGCPFLHAPLHAC
;
A
#
# COMPACT_ATOMS: atom_id res chain seq x y z
N MET A 1 -51.32 -10.64 -8.25
CA MET A 1 -49.97 -11.14 -8.54
C MET A 1 -49.08 -10.18 -9.37
N ARG A 2 -49.63 -9.27 -10.18
CA ARG A 2 -48.82 -8.28 -10.95
C ARG A 2 -48.37 -7.03 -10.17
N LEU A 3 -48.99 -6.71 -9.04
CA LEU A 3 -48.61 -5.54 -8.21
C LEU A 3 -47.43 -5.80 -7.24
N TYR A 4 -47.11 -7.06 -6.95
CA TYR A 4 -45.98 -7.40 -6.06
C TYR A 4 -44.62 -7.35 -6.77
N ILE A 5 -44.61 -7.59 -8.08
CA ILE A 5 -43.37 -7.65 -8.88
C ILE A 5 -42.81 -6.23 -9.14
N THR A 6 -43.67 -5.22 -9.27
CA THR A 6 -43.25 -3.83 -9.48
C THR A 6 -42.64 -3.16 -8.24
N CYS A 7 -43.07 -3.54 -7.03
CA CYS A 7 -42.48 -3.01 -5.79
C CYS A 7 -41.05 -3.51 -5.54
N VAL A 8 -40.71 -4.72 -5.98
CA VAL A 8 -39.36 -5.28 -5.79
C VAL A 8 -38.33 -4.61 -6.70
N ILE A 9 -38.72 -4.16 -7.90
CA ILE A 9 -37.80 -3.52 -8.86
C ILE A 9 -37.45 -2.08 -8.41
N ILE A 10 -38.39 -1.37 -7.78
CA ILE A 10 -38.16 0.02 -7.31
C ILE A 10 -37.22 0.04 -6.08
N ALA A 11 -37.21 -1.02 -5.27
CA ALA A 11 -36.33 -1.12 -4.10
C ALA A 11 -34.86 -1.41 -4.44
N ILE A 12 -34.55 -1.91 -5.64
CA ILE A 12 -33.17 -2.27 -6.04
C ILE A 12 -32.42 -1.08 -6.67
N LEU A 13 -33.12 -0.03 -7.09
CA LEU A 13 -32.51 1.16 -7.72
C LEU A 13 -31.99 2.21 -6.72
N ALA A 14 -32.28 2.10 -5.42
CA ALA A 14 -31.98 3.13 -4.43
C ALA A 14 -30.70 2.92 -3.60
N ALA A 15 -29.93 1.84 -3.83
CA ALA A 15 -28.79 1.51 -2.97
C ALA A 15 -27.48 1.23 -3.73
N VAL A 16 -27.24 1.96 -4.83
CA VAL A 16 -25.88 2.15 -5.35
C VAL A 16 -25.53 3.62 -5.19
N VAL A 17 -25.44 4.07 -3.93
CA VAL A 17 -24.63 5.24 -3.64
C VAL A 17 -23.19 4.77 -3.75
N THR A 18 -22.61 4.86 -4.94
CA THR A 18 -21.15 4.89 -5.05
C THR A 18 -20.71 6.20 -4.40
N THR A 19 -20.45 6.19 -3.09
CA THR A 19 -19.59 7.22 -2.49
C THR A 19 -18.20 6.96 -3.05
N SER A 20 -17.95 7.42 -4.28
CA SER A 20 -16.60 7.59 -4.77
C SER A 20 -15.90 8.47 -3.73
N PRO A 21 -14.76 8.04 -3.17
CA PRO A 21 -13.96 8.90 -2.31
C PRO A 21 -13.74 10.21 -3.08
N THR A 22 -14.23 11.32 -2.54
CA THR A 22 -13.91 12.64 -3.09
C THR A 22 -12.39 12.75 -3.15
N PRO A 23 -11.79 13.03 -4.32
CA PRO A 23 -10.36 13.29 -4.39
C PRO A 23 -10.02 14.35 -3.34
N HIS A 24 -9.09 14.04 -2.45
CA HIS A 24 -8.64 15.00 -1.43
C HIS A 24 -8.07 16.23 -2.13
N ALA A 25 -8.35 17.42 -1.57
CA ALA A 25 -7.68 18.63 -1.98
C ALA A 25 -6.19 18.51 -1.61
N LEU A 26 -5.28 18.70 -2.56
CA LEU A 26 -3.84 18.61 -2.32
C LEU A 26 -3.45 19.50 -1.12
N ASP A 27 -2.70 18.95 -0.18
CA ASP A 27 -2.12 19.75 0.90
C ASP A 27 -0.79 20.41 0.46
N GLU A 28 -0.19 21.21 1.35
CA GLU A 28 1.07 21.89 1.06
C GLU A 28 2.22 20.92 0.75
N VAL A 29 2.25 19.76 1.40
CA VAL A 29 3.28 18.74 1.20
C VAL A 29 3.10 18.05 -0.14
N ASP A 30 1.86 17.79 -0.55
CA ASP A 30 1.53 17.25 -1.86
C ASP A 30 1.95 18.21 -2.99
N VAL A 31 1.73 19.53 -2.81
CA VAL A 31 2.19 20.55 -3.76
C VAL A 31 3.71 20.54 -3.89
N LEU A 32 4.43 20.56 -2.76
CA LEU A 32 5.88 20.51 -2.75
C LEU A 32 6.43 19.22 -3.37
N ALA A 33 5.78 18.08 -3.15
CA ALA A 33 6.16 16.81 -3.75
C ALA A 33 6.01 16.83 -5.28
N ASN A 34 4.93 17.44 -5.80
CA ASN A 34 4.71 17.61 -7.23
C ASN A 34 5.75 18.54 -7.86
N ASP A 35 6.07 19.66 -7.21
CA ASP A 35 7.12 20.58 -7.66
C ASP A 35 8.50 19.90 -7.67
N ALA A 36 8.81 19.12 -6.63
CA ALA A 36 10.04 18.34 -6.56
C ALA A 36 10.14 17.31 -7.71
N LEU A 37 9.04 16.63 -8.03
CA LEU A 37 8.99 15.69 -9.15
C LEU A 37 9.18 16.41 -10.50
N ALA A 38 8.56 17.57 -10.70
CA ALA A 38 8.73 18.37 -11.91
C ALA A 38 10.20 18.81 -12.10
N ASN A 39 10.84 19.24 -11.01
CA ASN A 39 12.25 19.61 -11.00
C ASN A 39 13.16 18.42 -11.32
N LEU A 40 12.87 17.24 -10.75
CA LEU A 40 13.61 16.01 -11.04
C LEU A 40 13.49 15.61 -12.51
N ILE A 41 12.28 15.67 -13.08
CA ILE A 41 12.05 15.39 -14.51
C ILE A 41 12.87 16.34 -15.40
N ALA A 42 12.89 17.63 -15.08
CA ALA A 42 13.66 18.61 -15.84
C ALA A 42 15.18 18.37 -15.72
N TYR A 43 15.65 17.99 -14.55
CA TYR A 43 17.04 17.64 -14.30
C TYR A 43 17.47 16.41 -15.10
N GLU A 44 16.72 15.30 -15.03
CA GLU A 44 17.07 14.07 -15.76
C GLU A 44 17.02 14.23 -17.28
N ARG A 45 16.11 15.06 -17.80
CA ARG A 45 16.07 15.40 -19.24
C ARG A 45 17.31 16.15 -19.72
N SER A 46 17.90 16.98 -18.87
CA SER A 46 19.04 17.83 -19.23
C SER A 46 20.40 17.17 -18.93
N HIS A 47 20.46 16.25 -17.96
CA HIS A 47 21.70 15.63 -17.50
C HIS A 47 21.80 14.14 -17.83
N GLY A 48 20.74 13.57 -18.42
CA GLY A 48 20.61 12.14 -18.64
C GLY A 48 20.28 11.39 -17.36
N ASP A 49 19.63 10.24 -17.52
CA ASP A 49 19.27 9.40 -16.38
C ASP A 49 20.53 8.81 -15.73
N SER A 50 20.78 9.26 -14.50
CA SER A 50 21.93 8.89 -13.67
C SER A 50 21.88 7.43 -13.21
N ASN A 51 20.70 6.79 -13.22
CA ASN A 51 20.52 5.42 -12.77
C ASN A 51 19.77 4.58 -13.81
N LYS A 52 20.50 3.70 -14.52
CA LYS A 52 19.89 2.82 -15.53
C LYS A 52 18.96 1.73 -14.96
N ILE A 53 18.97 1.52 -13.65
CA ILE A 53 18.22 0.47 -12.96
C ILE A 53 16.92 1.03 -12.35
N CYS A 54 16.95 2.23 -11.77
CA CYS A 54 15.79 2.92 -11.21
C CYS A 54 15.60 4.24 -11.95
N THR A 55 14.63 4.25 -12.87
CA THR A 55 14.32 5.38 -13.75
C THR A 55 12.95 5.92 -13.42
N LEU A 56 12.63 7.15 -13.86
CA LEU A 56 11.29 7.70 -13.73
C LEU A 56 10.19 6.84 -14.37
N GLN A 57 10.54 5.97 -15.33
CA GLN A 57 9.58 5.09 -16.02
C GLN A 57 9.31 3.78 -15.28
N ASN A 58 10.24 3.31 -14.44
CA ASN A 58 10.11 2.03 -13.74
C ASN A 58 9.98 2.18 -12.21
N ALA A 59 10.12 3.41 -11.69
CA ALA A 59 9.87 3.71 -10.29
C ALA A 59 8.43 3.33 -9.91
N THR A 60 8.29 2.62 -8.79
CA THR A 60 6.96 2.24 -8.26
C THR A 60 6.30 3.44 -7.59
N PHE A 61 5.05 3.70 -7.93
CA PHE A 61 4.27 4.81 -7.37
C PHE A 61 3.32 4.30 -6.27
N ARG A 62 3.60 4.66 -5.01
CA ARG A 62 2.70 4.35 -3.88
C ARG A 62 1.55 5.34 -3.86
N ARG A 63 0.34 4.83 -3.62
CA ARG A 63 -0.91 5.62 -3.69
C ARG A 63 -1.60 5.69 -2.35
N GLU A 64 -2.28 6.80 -2.12
CA GLU A 64 -3.14 6.98 -0.95
C GLU A 64 -4.31 5.98 -1.03
N TRP A 65 -4.66 5.35 0.08
CA TRP A 65 -5.67 4.29 0.18
C TRP A 65 -7.06 4.73 -0.31
N GLY A 66 -7.50 5.91 0.08
CA GLY A 66 -8.70 6.60 -0.40
C GLY A 66 -8.74 6.72 -1.93
N SER A 67 -7.61 7.01 -2.57
CA SER A 67 -7.49 7.13 -4.03
C SER A 67 -7.64 5.80 -4.79
N LEU A 68 -7.54 4.66 -4.12
CA LEU A 68 -7.68 3.34 -4.76
C LEU A 68 -9.14 3.01 -5.05
N SER A 69 -9.40 2.44 -6.23
CA SER A 69 -10.67 1.82 -6.59
C SER A 69 -10.98 0.61 -5.70
N LEU A 70 -12.25 0.22 -5.62
CA LEU A 70 -12.66 -0.96 -4.85
C LEU A 70 -11.93 -2.24 -5.30
N MET A 71 -11.68 -2.38 -6.61
CA MET A 71 -10.92 -3.51 -7.16
C MET A 71 -9.46 -3.50 -6.70
N GLU A 72 -8.82 -2.32 -6.69
CA GLU A 72 -7.43 -2.20 -6.22
C GLU A 72 -7.30 -2.47 -4.72
N ARG A 73 -8.22 -1.94 -3.90
CA ARG A 73 -8.28 -2.26 -2.47
C ARG A 73 -8.46 -3.75 -2.23
N LYS A 74 -9.37 -4.40 -2.98
CA LYS A 74 -9.56 -5.86 -2.90
C LYS A 74 -8.28 -6.61 -3.28
N LYS A 75 -7.60 -6.22 -4.36
CA LYS A 75 -6.33 -6.84 -4.77
C LYS A 75 -5.26 -6.74 -3.67
N TYR A 76 -5.14 -5.58 -3.01
CA TYR A 76 -4.23 -5.43 -1.87
C TYR A 76 -4.62 -6.35 -0.72
N THR A 77 -5.90 -6.39 -0.33
CA THR A 77 -6.40 -7.27 0.72
C THR A 77 -6.18 -8.75 0.40
N ASP A 78 -6.43 -9.17 -0.85
CA ASP A 78 -6.18 -10.54 -1.31
C ASP A 78 -4.69 -10.89 -1.22
N ALA A 79 -3.79 -9.97 -1.56
CA ALA A 79 -2.34 -10.16 -1.43
C ALA A 79 -1.92 -10.30 0.05
N MET A 80 -2.49 -9.50 0.95
CA MET A 80 -2.26 -9.62 2.40
C MET A 80 -2.72 -10.97 2.94
N LEU A 81 -3.91 -11.42 2.56
CA LEU A 81 -4.44 -12.73 2.93
C LEU A 81 -3.56 -13.86 2.39
N CYS A 82 -3.06 -13.71 1.16
CA CYS A 82 -2.10 -14.65 0.59
C CYS A 82 -0.80 -14.69 1.41
N LEU A 83 -0.24 -13.54 1.82
CA LEU A 83 0.93 -13.50 2.68
C LEU A 83 0.68 -14.23 4.02
N MET A 84 -0.50 -14.05 4.62
CA MET A 84 -0.90 -14.74 5.85
C MET A 84 -1.18 -16.24 5.67
N SER A 85 -1.30 -16.72 4.43
CA SER A 85 -1.45 -18.16 4.13
C SER A 85 -0.12 -18.87 3.88
N GLU A 86 0.94 -18.13 3.58
CA GLU A 86 2.26 -18.69 3.31
C GLU A 86 2.95 -19.15 4.61
N PRO A 87 3.69 -20.28 4.59
CA PRO A 87 4.39 -20.80 5.77
C PRO A 87 5.51 -19.85 6.22
N PRO A 88 5.79 -19.69 7.53
CA PRO A 88 6.83 -18.79 8.03
C PRO A 88 8.22 -19.17 7.50
N LYS A 89 9.09 -18.17 7.33
CA LYS A 89 10.50 -18.35 6.97
C LYS A 89 11.40 -18.45 8.19
N LEU A 90 11.05 -17.78 9.29
CA LEU A 90 11.80 -17.94 10.53
C LEU A 90 11.55 -19.33 11.10
N ALA A 91 12.55 -19.91 11.77
CA ALA A 91 12.36 -21.17 12.47
C ALA A 91 11.54 -20.92 13.74
N SER A 92 10.57 -21.78 14.05
CA SER A 92 9.72 -21.63 15.24
C SER A 92 10.53 -21.63 16.55
N LYS A 93 11.73 -22.20 16.58
CA LYS A 93 12.64 -22.12 17.73
C LYS A 93 13.08 -20.69 18.05
N ASP A 94 13.17 -19.83 17.02
CA ASP A 94 13.66 -18.45 17.15
C ASP A 94 12.50 -17.48 17.46
N ALA A 95 11.25 -17.91 17.19
CA ALA A 95 10.02 -17.19 17.51
C ALA A 95 8.83 -18.18 17.58
N PRO A 96 8.52 -18.76 18.76
CA PRO A 96 7.52 -19.82 18.89
C PRO A 96 6.09 -19.46 18.48
N GLY A 97 5.77 -18.16 18.47
CA GLY A 97 4.44 -17.64 18.12
C GLY A 97 4.17 -17.52 16.62
N ILE A 98 5.16 -17.70 15.74
CA ILE A 98 4.98 -17.51 14.29
C ILE A 98 4.13 -18.62 13.69
N ARG A 99 3.13 -18.24 12.88
CA ARG A 99 2.23 -19.15 12.17
C ARG A 99 2.28 -18.99 10.67
N ASN A 100 2.61 -17.80 10.18
CA ASN A 100 2.66 -17.49 8.75
C ASN A 100 3.75 -16.46 8.40
N ARG A 101 3.90 -16.15 7.11
CA ARG A 101 4.89 -15.16 6.63
C ARG A 101 4.65 -13.76 7.16
N PHE A 102 3.42 -13.36 7.47
CA PHE A 102 3.15 -12.06 8.08
C PHE A 102 3.72 -12.01 9.50
N ASP A 103 3.61 -13.10 10.28
CA ASP A 103 4.18 -13.17 11.62
C ASP A 103 5.71 -13.08 11.63
N ASP A 104 6.40 -13.45 10.54
CA ASP A 104 7.85 -13.24 10.43
C ASP A 104 8.19 -11.75 10.54
N PHE A 105 7.44 -10.90 9.83
CA PHE A 105 7.64 -9.45 9.82
C PHE A 105 7.38 -8.88 11.22
N VAL A 106 6.25 -9.25 11.83
CA VAL A 106 5.90 -8.87 13.20
C VAL A 106 7.00 -9.28 14.19
N SER A 107 7.48 -10.52 14.10
CA SER A 107 8.54 -11.05 14.97
C SER A 107 9.86 -10.29 14.83
N VAL A 108 10.26 -9.93 13.60
CA VAL A 108 11.46 -9.12 13.38
C VAL A 108 11.31 -7.72 14.00
N HIS A 109 10.17 -7.07 13.80
CA HIS A 109 9.91 -5.76 14.37
C HIS A 109 9.91 -5.78 15.91
N ILE A 110 9.24 -6.78 16.52
CA ILE A 110 9.24 -6.97 17.99
C ILE A 110 10.67 -7.13 18.51
N ARG A 111 11.46 -8.05 17.91
CA ARG A 111 12.83 -8.33 18.38
C ARG A 111 13.78 -7.15 18.22
N GLN A 112 13.60 -6.33 17.19
CA GLN A 112 14.46 -5.18 16.91
C GLN A 112 13.94 -3.85 17.48
N THR A 113 12.75 -3.84 18.10
CA THR A 113 12.13 -2.62 18.67
C THR A 113 13.10 -1.73 19.46
N PRO A 114 13.96 -2.26 20.35
CA PRO A 114 14.90 -1.43 21.14
C PRO A 114 15.97 -0.70 20.33
N THR A 115 16.24 -1.13 19.09
CA THR A 115 17.31 -0.60 18.24
C THR A 115 16.79 0.11 16.98
N ILE A 116 15.48 0.19 16.81
CA ILE A 116 14.84 0.78 15.62
C ILE A 116 13.91 1.95 15.94
N HIS A 117 13.54 2.16 17.22
CA HIS A 117 12.71 3.29 17.66
C HIS A 117 13.52 4.25 18.52
N ALA A 118 13.26 5.56 18.36
CA ALA A 118 14.02 6.62 19.01
C ALA A 118 15.54 6.54 18.75
N THR A 119 15.91 6.05 17.57
CA THR A 119 17.29 5.91 17.11
C THR A 119 17.51 6.65 15.79
N GLY A 120 18.78 6.92 15.44
CA GLY A 120 19.13 7.58 14.17
C GLY A 120 18.74 6.78 12.91
N ASN A 121 18.57 5.46 13.02
CA ASN A 121 18.13 4.59 11.93
C ASN A 121 16.61 4.37 11.88
N PHE A 122 15.81 5.06 12.69
CA PHE A 122 14.35 4.87 12.73
C PHE A 122 13.73 4.97 11.33
N LEU A 123 13.94 6.10 10.63
CA LEU A 123 13.33 6.32 9.31
C LEU A 123 13.85 5.34 8.27
N THR A 124 15.17 5.13 8.20
CA THR A 124 15.78 4.27 7.19
C THR A 124 15.41 2.80 7.37
N TRP A 125 15.34 2.32 8.62
CA TRP A 125 14.91 0.96 8.94
C TRP A 125 13.46 0.74 8.53
N HIS A 126 12.55 1.67 8.86
CA HIS A 126 11.13 1.53 8.51
C HIS A 126 10.90 1.63 6.99
N CYS A 127 11.58 2.56 6.30
CA CYS A 127 11.53 2.63 4.84
C CYS A 127 11.95 1.31 4.18
N TYR A 128 13.03 0.70 4.66
CA TYR A 128 13.52 -0.58 4.17
C TYR A 128 12.59 -1.74 4.54
N TYR A 129 12.05 -1.74 5.76
CA TYR A 129 11.11 -2.75 6.23
C TYR A 129 9.83 -2.77 5.38
N THR A 130 9.24 -1.61 5.12
CA THR A 130 8.07 -1.47 4.22
C THR A 130 8.41 -1.87 2.79
N TRP A 131 9.61 -1.54 2.29
CA TRP A 131 10.04 -1.99 0.97
C TRP A 131 10.17 -3.52 0.90
N ILE A 132 10.80 -4.20 1.87
CA ILE A 132 10.85 -5.67 1.87
C ILE A 132 9.45 -6.27 1.94
N PHE A 133 8.55 -5.68 2.73
CA PHE A 133 7.17 -6.11 2.83
C PHE A 133 6.45 -6.03 1.48
N GLU A 134 6.61 -4.92 0.77
CA GLU A 134 6.13 -4.71 -0.59
C GLU A 134 6.71 -5.73 -1.59
N GLN A 135 8.01 -6.05 -1.48
CA GLN A 135 8.64 -7.08 -2.30
C GLN A 135 8.12 -8.48 -1.97
N ALA A 136 7.74 -8.76 -0.72
CA ALA A 136 7.13 -10.02 -0.34
C ALA A 136 5.74 -10.15 -0.94
N LEU A 137 4.91 -9.10 -0.88
CA LEU A 137 3.60 -9.06 -1.52
C LEU A 137 3.68 -9.19 -3.04
N SER A 138 4.63 -8.49 -3.66
CA SER A 138 4.81 -8.49 -5.11
C SER A 138 5.22 -9.85 -5.68
N LYS A 139 5.83 -10.72 -4.86
CA LYS A 139 6.25 -12.08 -5.26
C LYS A 139 5.16 -13.14 -5.09
N LEU A 140 4.00 -12.78 -4.53
CA LEU A 140 2.89 -13.72 -4.32
C LEU A 140 2.22 -14.06 -5.65
N LYS A 141 1.60 -15.23 -5.75
CA LYS A 141 0.98 -15.69 -7.00
C LYS A 141 -0.20 -14.81 -7.46
N ILE A 142 -0.83 -14.08 -6.54
CA ILE A 142 -2.03 -13.27 -6.79
C ILE A 142 -1.72 -11.81 -7.15
N SER A 143 -0.45 -11.39 -7.14
CA SER A 143 -0.03 -9.99 -7.25
C SER A 143 0.27 -9.50 -8.67
N ALA A 144 -0.25 -10.15 -9.72
CA ALA A 144 -0.10 -9.63 -11.07
C ALA A 144 -0.62 -8.17 -11.14
N ASN A 145 0.27 -7.23 -11.46
CA ASN A 145 0.03 -5.78 -11.47
C ASN A 145 -0.23 -5.14 -10.09
N TYR A 146 0.39 -5.64 -9.03
CA TYR A 146 0.39 -4.97 -7.72
C TYR A 146 1.11 -3.61 -7.81
N LEU A 147 0.37 -2.54 -7.52
CA LEU A 147 0.80 -1.14 -7.70
C LEU A 147 1.67 -0.61 -6.54
N GLY A 148 2.14 -1.49 -5.68
CA GLY A 148 2.88 -1.13 -4.47
C GLY A 148 2.00 -1.03 -3.22
N CYS A 149 2.65 -0.87 -2.06
CA CYS A 149 1.95 -0.71 -0.78
C CYS A 149 1.26 0.66 -0.70
N PRO A 150 -0.07 0.71 -0.45
CA PRO A 150 -0.76 1.97 -0.25
C PRO A 150 -0.35 2.62 1.07
N PHE A 151 -0.55 3.92 1.16
CA PHE A 151 -0.40 4.68 2.40
C PHE A 151 -1.73 5.28 2.85
N LEU A 152 -1.85 5.55 4.14
CA LEU A 152 -2.95 6.31 4.73
C LEU A 152 -2.45 7.72 5.02
N HIS A 153 -3.13 8.72 4.50
CA HIS A 153 -2.85 10.11 4.85
C HIS A 153 -3.56 10.41 6.17
N ALA A 154 -2.84 10.37 7.29
CA ALA A 154 -3.46 10.44 8.62
C ALA A 154 -4.38 11.67 8.84
N PRO A 155 -4.04 12.89 8.37
CA PRO A 155 -4.94 14.05 8.49
C PRO A 155 -6.32 13.86 7.84
N LEU A 156 -6.45 13.00 6.84
CA LEU A 156 -7.73 12.70 6.18
C LEU A 156 -8.67 11.81 7.00
N HIS A 157 -8.13 11.16 8.03
CA HIS A 157 -8.82 10.13 8.79
C HIS A 157 -8.84 10.41 10.30
N ALA A 158 -8.37 11.59 10.70
CA ALA A 158 -8.54 12.08 12.06
C ALA A 158 -10.02 12.44 12.28
N CYS A 159 -10.64 11.76 13.25
CA CYS A 159 -12.00 12.04 13.72
C CYS A 159 -12.07 13.38 14.48
#